data_AF-A0A4R1QM91-F1
#
_entry.id   AF-A0A4R1QM91-F1
#
_cell.length_a   1.000
_cell.length_b   1.000
_cell.length_c   1.000
_cell.angle_alpha   90.00
_cell.angle_beta   90.00
_cell.angle_gamma   90.00
#
_symmetry.space_group_name_H-M   'P 1'
#
loop_
_entity.id
_entity.type
_entity.pdbx_description
1 polymer ?
#
loop_
_entity_poly.entity_id
_entity_poly.type
_entity_poly.pdbx_seq_one_letter_code
_entity_poly.pdbx_strand_id
1 'polypeptide(L)'
;MLYETVNGIDDLINDYSMPHFLDTLMAFVEAVIPWTPRLAAEYGEIQYPGAIDALTYEYLILSLHELGGVALLKSTVATLDMAARELLIRGGNEFSLDIMGGKAINFAALVPSDRLAALNILKQQEIASYNSPMFTDKYVVDMLLKMTMMGYYSEWFGYGSTRLDEPNQRVFEFMPIGWQQVSYPGPDRD
;
A
#
# COMPACT_ATOMS: atom_id res chain seq x y z
N MET A 1 17.34 18.59 19.39
CA MET A 1 17.34 18.44 17.92
C MET A 1 16.45 17.24 17.57
N LEU A 2 15.20 17.27 18.03
CA LEU A 2 14.28 16.10 18.11
C LEU A 2 12.80 16.54 17.94
N TYR A 3 12.58 17.72 17.35
CA TYR A 3 11.24 18.32 17.16
C TYR A 3 10.82 18.37 15.68
N GLU A 4 11.55 17.68 14.79
CA GLU A 4 11.28 17.70 13.34
C GLU A 4 10.58 16.43 12.81
N THR A 5 10.43 15.36 13.60
CA THR A 5 9.89 14.08 13.10
C THR A 5 8.35 14.02 13.07
N VAL A 6 7.66 14.58 14.07
CA VAL A 6 6.18 14.57 14.10
C VAL A 6 5.59 15.60 13.12
N ASN A 7 6.19 16.79 13.03
CA ASN A 7 5.74 17.82 12.08
C ASN A 7 6.03 17.44 10.63
N GLY A 8 7.05 16.61 10.36
CA GLY A 8 7.43 16.23 9.00
C GLY A 8 6.42 15.33 8.29
N ILE A 9 5.70 14.46 9.02
CA ILE A 9 4.65 13.60 8.46
C ILE A 9 3.36 14.40 8.24
N ASP A 10 2.99 15.26 9.21
CA ASP A 10 1.82 16.16 9.07
C ASP A 10 2.03 17.22 7.98
N ASP A 11 3.25 17.74 7.82
CA ASP A 11 3.61 18.67 6.72
C ASP A 11 3.69 17.94 5.38
N LEU A 12 4.08 16.65 5.36
CA LEU A 12 3.95 15.81 4.18
C LEU A 12 2.47 15.70 3.79
N ILE A 13 1.60 15.30 4.74
CA ILE A 13 0.14 15.13 4.62
C ILE A 13 -0.56 16.37 4.02
N ASN A 14 -0.03 17.57 4.28
CA ASN A 14 -0.59 18.84 3.80
C ASN A 14 -0.06 19.33 2.44
N ASP A 15 0.92 18.65 1.83
CA ASP A 15 1.40 18.96 0.47
C ASP A 15 0.45 18.36 -0.59
N TYR A 16 0.20 19.08 -1.69
CA TYR A 16 -0.74 18.71 -2.77
C TYR A 16 -0.44 17.33 -3.41
N SER A 17 0.74 16.78 -3.13
CA SER A 17 1.26 15.46 -3.51
C SER A 17 0.62 14.29 -2.75
N MET A 18 0.13 14.51 -1.53
CA MET A 18 -0.31 13.43 -0.63
C MET A 18 -1.60 12.73 -0.99
N PRO A 19 -2.65 13.41 -1.49
CA PRO A 19 -3.86 12.72 -1.92
C PRO A 19 -3.55 11.65 -2.97
N HIS A 20 -2.66 11.96 -3.91
CA HIS A 20 -2.26 11.00 -4.94
C HIS A 20 -1.40 9.85 -4.41
N PHE A 21 -0.45 10.10 -3.49
CA PHE A 21 0.29 9.02 -2.82
C PHE A 21 -0.63 8.10 -2.04
N LEU A 22 -1.54 8.70 -1.28
CA LEU A 22 -2.51 8.00 -0.45
C LEU A 22 -3.42 7.13 -1.33
N ASP A 23 -4.06 7.70 -2.33
CA ASP A 23 -4.96 6.99 -3.25
C ASP A 23 -4.24 5.82 -3.94
N THR A 24 -3.01 6.04 -4.39
CA THR A 24 -2.22 5.02 -5.10
C THR A 24 -1.82 3.87 -4.18
N LEU A 25 -1.38 4.17 -2.97
CA LEU A 25 -0.95 3.14 -2.02
C LEU A 25 -2.13 2.43 -1.35
N MET A 26 -3.25 3.12 -1.13
CA MET A 26 -4.53 2.48 -0.77
C MET A 26 -4.97 1.49 -1.85
N ALA A 27 -4.99 1.93 -3.12
CA ALA A 27 -5.34 1.08 -4.25
C ALA A 27 -4.39 -0.11 -4.41
N PHE A 28 -3.10 0.08 -4.11
CA PHE A 28 -2.11 -0.99 -4.10
C PHE A 28 -2.42 -2.02 -3.02
N VAL A 29 -2.53 -1.63 -1.74
CA VAL A 29 -2.75 -2.60 -0.66
C VAL A 29 -4.09 -3.31 -0.79
N GLU A 30 -5.12 -2.63 -1.31
CA GLU A 30 -6.41 -3.23 -1.64
C GLU A 30 -6.27 -4.32 -2.72
N ALA A 31 -5.45 -4.08 -3.76
CA ALA A 31 -5.21 -5.08 -4.79
C ALA A 31 -4.49 -6.32 -4.23
N VAL A 32 -3.62 -6.15 -3.23
CA VAL A 32 -2.88 -7.26 -2.60
C VAL A 32 -3.76 -8.05 -1.62
N ILE A 33 -4.49 -7.35 -0.74
CA ILE A 33 -5.37 -7.96 0.27
C ILE A 33 -6.72 -7.23 0.21
N PRO A 34 -7.62 -7.66 -0.70
CA PRO A 34 -8.91 -7.01 -0.91
C PRO A 34 -9.88 -7.36 0.21
N TRP A 35 -11.02 -6.68 0.26
CA TRP A 35 -12.20 -7.17 0.96
C TRP A 35 -12.63 -8.54 0.41
N THR A 36 -13.02 -9.46 1.28
CA THR A 36 -13.38 -10.83 0.86
C THR A 36 -14.79 -11.23 1.28
N PRO A 37 -15.86 -10.62 0.70
CA PRO A 37 -17.25 -10.91 1.07
C PRO A 37 -17.63 -12.38 0.91
N ARG A 38 -17.03 -13.09 -0.05
CA ARG A 38 -17.23 -14.52 -0.22
C ARG A 38 -16.66 -15.33 0.95
N LEU A 39 -15.46 -14.99 1.43
CA LEU A 39 -14.89 -15.66 2.60
C LEU A 39 -15.65 -15.29 3.86
N ALA A 40 -16.15 -14.05 3.98
CA ALA A 40 -17.02 -13.64 5.07
C ALA A 40 -18.30 -14.50 5.16
N ALA A 41 -18.94 -14.77 4.01
CA ALA A 41 -20.12 -15.62 3.95
C ALA A 41 -19.84 -17.10 4.33
N GLU A 42 -18.62 -17.58 4.11
CA GLU A 42 -18.23 -18.98 4.32
C GLU A 42 -17.63 -19.23 5.72
N TYR A 43 -16.86 -18.28 6.23
CA TYR A 43 -16.01 -18.42 7.42
C TYR A 43 -16.30 -17.37 8.51
N GLY A 44 -17.28 -16.48 8.28
CA GLY A 44 -17.74 -15.46 9.23
C GLY A 44 -17.20 -14.05 8.94
N GLU A 45 -17.92 -13.05 9.45
CA GLU A 45 -17.70 -11.61 9.18
C GLU A 45 -16.26 -11.13 9.42
N ILE A 46 -15.51 -11.78 10.32
CA ILE A 46 -14.10 -11.42 10.57
C ILE A 46 -13.21 -11.57 9.33
N GLN A 47 -13.60 -12.39 8.36
CA GLN A 47 -12.87 -12.53 7.09
C GLN A 47 -13.18 -11.41 6.09
N TYR A 48 -14.23 -10.60 6.30
CA TYR A 48 -14.58 -9.52 5.37
C TYR A 48 -13.46 -8.47 5.19
N PRO A 49 -12.86 -7.91 6.26
CA PRO A 49 -11.98 -6.75 6.15
C PRO A 49 -10.66 -7.07 5.42
N GLY A 50 -10.21 -6.12 4.60
CA GLY A 50 -8.96 -6.18 3.83
C GLY A 50 -7.89 -5.23 4.37
N ALA A 51 -6.84 -5.02 3.58
CA ALA A 51 -5.68 -4.22 4.01
C ALA A 51 -5.99 -2.73 4.27
N ILE A 52 -7.02 -2.18 3.63
CA ILE A 52 -7.47 -0.81 3.91
C ILE A 52 -8.01 -0.71 5.34
N ASP A 53 -8.83 -1.66 5.78
CA ASP A 53 -9.41 -1.65 7.14
C ASP A 53 -8.33 -1.82 8.21
N ALA A 54 -7.26 -2.56 7.88
CA ALA A 54 -6.08 -2.73 8.74
C ALA A 54 -5.07 -1.57 8.64
N LEU A 55 -5.42 -0.47 7.95
CA LEU A 55 -4.57 0.71 7.76
C LEU A 55 -3.17 0.37 7.22
N THR A 56 -3.08 -0.68 6.41
CA THR A 56 -1.79 -1.20 5.91
C THR A 56 -1.11 -0.24 4.93
N TYR A 57 -1.87 0.65 4.28
CA TYR A 57 -1.31 1.71 3.44
C TYR A 57 -0.48 2.71 4.27
N GLU A 58 -0.88 3.02 5.52
CA GLU A 58 -0.10 3.89 6.41
C GLU A 58 1.23 3.24 6.79
N TYR A 59 1.21 1.94 7.11
CA TYR A 59 2.42 1.16 7.36
C TYR A 59 3.36 1.20 6.16
N LEU A 60 2.81 1.03 4.95
CA LEU A 60 3.60 1.03 3.72
C LEU A 60 4.21 2.40 3.44
N ILE A 61 3.46 3.49 3.62
CA ILE A 61 3.95 4.86 3.51
C ILE A 61 5.11 5.09 4.48
N LEU A 62 4.90 4.79 5.77
CA LEU A 62 5.91 4.96 6.81
C LEU A 62 7.17 4.13 6.49
N SER A 63 7.01 2.87 6.11
CA SER A 63 8.13 1.97 5.79
C SER A 63 8.95 2.45 4.60
N LEU A 64 8.30 2.94 3.53
CA LEU A 64 8.98 3.51 2.38
C LEU A 64 9.69 4.82 2.72
N HIS A 65 9.06 5.66 3.55
CA HIS A 65 9.65 6.90 4.03
C HIS A 65 10.90 6.64 4.88
N GLU A 66 10.84 5.72 5.84
CA GLU A 66 12.01 5.36 6.66
C GLU A 66 13.15 4.74 5.84
N LEU A 67 12.82 4.00 4.77
CA LEU A 67 13.82 3.31 3.96
C LEU A 67 14.57 4.24 3.00
N GLY A 68 13.87 5.19 2.37
CA GLY A 68 14.45 6.01 1.31
C GLY A 68 13.86 7.42 1.20
N GLY A 69 13.18 7.88 2.24
CA GLY A 69 12.52 9.17 2.31
C GLY A 69 11.43 9.37 1.27
N VAL A 70 11.07 10.64 1.10
CA VAL A 70 10.07 11.08 0.11
C VAL A 70 10.46 10.71 -1.33
N ALA A 71 11.76 10.59 -1.62
CA ALA A 71 12.24 10.21 -2.95
C ALA A 71 11.81 8.78 -3.33
N LEU A 72 11.93 7.82 -2.40
CA LEU A 72 11.50 6.44 -2.63
C LEU A 72 9.98 6.35 -2.75
N LEU A 73 9.24 7.09 -1.92
CA LEU A 73 7.77 7.16 -2.00
C LEU A 73 7.32 7.67 -3.37
N LYS A 74 7.90 8.79 -3.83
CA LYS A 74 7.65 9.39 -5.16
C LYS A 74 7.95 8.41 -6.29
N SER A 75 9.12 7.78 -6.25
CA SER A 75 9.53 6.80 -7.26
C SER A 75 8.58 5.60 -7.30
N THR A 76 8.16 5.09 -6.14
CA THR A 76 7.23 3.96 -6.03
C THR A 76 5.89 4.27 -6.70
N VAL A 77 5.28 5.40 -6.37
CA VAL A 77 3.99 5.82 -6.94
C VAL A 77 4.12 6.07 -8.44
N ALA A 78 5.19 6.75 -8.89
CA ALA A 78 5.42 6.98 -10.30
C ALA A 78 5.57 5.66 -11.10
N THR A 79 6.22 4.64 -10.53
CA THR A 79 6.37 3.32 -11.14
C THR A 79 5.02 2.60 -11.26
N LEU A 80 4.16 2.68 -10.24
CA LEU A 80 2.81 2.12 -10.29
C LEU A 80 1.95 2.81 -11.37
N ASP A 81 1.99 4.14 -11.44
CA ASP A 81 1.28 4.90 -12.48
C ASP A 81 1.80 4.60 -13.88
N MET A 82 3.11 4.39 -14.03
CA MET A 82 3.71 4.01 -15.30
C MET A 82 3.20 2.63 -15.75
N ALA A 83 3.05 1.68 -14.83
CA ALA A 83 2.44 0.39 -15.11
C ALA A 83 0.98 0.49 -15.55
N ALA A 84 0.22 1.37 -14.90
CA ALA A 84 -1.16 1.63 -15.28
C ALA A 84 -1.27 2.21 -16.69
N ARG A 85 -0.41 3.19 -17.03
CA ARG A 85 -0.35 3.75 -18.39
C ARG A 85 0.02 2.69 -19.43
N GLU A 86 1.00 1.85 -19.14
CA GLU A 86 1.42 0.78 -20.04
C GLU A 86 0.30 -0.24 -20.30
N LEU A 87 -0.43 -0.64 -19.25
CA LEU A 87 -1.58 -1.54 -19.39
C LEU A 87 -2.61 -1.00 -20.38
N LEU A 88 -2.94 0.29 -20.29
CA LEU A 88 -3.89 0.95 -21.18
C LEU A 88 -3.36 1.07 -22.61
N ILE A 89 -2.08 1.40 -22.79
CA ILE A 89 -1.45 1.47 -24.12
C ILE A 89 -1.55 0.11 -24.83
N ARG A 90 -1.45 -0.98 -24.08
CA ARG A 90 -1.58 -2.35 -24.60
C ARG A 90 -3.04 -2.80 -24.79
N GLY A 91 -4.02 -2.01 -24.36
CA GLY A 91 -5.43 -2.40 -24.34
C GLY A 91 -5.69 -3.61 -23.44
N GLY A 92 -4.87 -3.79 -22.39
CA GLY A 92 -4.98 -4.92 -21.47
C GLY A 92 -5.97 -4.71 -20.33
N ASN A 93 -6.62 -3.55 -20.26
CA ASN A 93 -7.63 -3.22 -19.27
C ASN A 93 -9.01 -3.79 -19.65
N GLU A 94 -9.71 -4.32 -18.66
CA GLU A 94 -11.07 -4.84 -18.83
C GLU A 94 -12.09 -3.72 -19.01
N PHE A 95 -11.86 -2.56 -18.39
CA PHE A 95 -12.78 -1.43 -18.43
C PHE A 95 -12.13 -0.22 -19.09
N SER A 96 -12.73 0.28 -20.16
CA SER A 96 -12.30 1.54 -20.79
C SER A 96 -12.42 2.68 -19.77
N LEU A 97 -11.29 3.29 -19.42
CA LEU A 97 -11.30 4.56 -18.70
C LEU A 97 -11.78 5.65 -19.66
N ASP A 98 -12.61 6.56 -19.16
CA ASP A 98 -12.96 7.77 -19.91
C ASP A 98 -11.77 8.73 -19.89
N ILE A 99 -10.88 8.59 -20.88
CA ILE A 99 -9.68 9.42 -21.05
C ILE A 99 -10.06 10.82 -21.61
N MET A 100 -11.31 11.05 -22.03
CA MET A 100 -11.74 12.29 -22.72
C MET A 100 -11.66 13.55 -21.84
N GLY A 101 -11.45 13.41 -20.52
CA GLY A 101 -11.31 14.53 -19.60
C GLY A 101 -9.89 15.07 -19.40
N GLY A 102 -8.87 14.52 -20.06
CA GLY A 102 -7.47 14.95 -19.89
C GLY A 102 -6.89 14.70 -18.48
N LYS A 103 -7.54 13.86 -17.66
CA LYS A 103 -7.01 13.45 -16.36
C LYS A 103 -5.81 12.53 -16.56
N ALA A 104 -4.77 12.75 -15.75
CA ALA A 104 -3.63 11.84 -15.69
C ALA A 104 -4.12 10.43 -15.34
N ILE A 105 -3.68 9.45 -16.13
CA ILE A 105 -3.91 8.04 -15.86
C ILE A 105 -2.98 7.63 -14.71
N ASN A 106 -3.59 7.27 -13.59
CA ASN A 106 -2.92 6.86 -12.37
C ASN A 106 -3.37 5.44 -11.98
N PHE A 107 -2.52 4.72 -11.25
CA PHE A 107 -2.79 3.36 -10.80
C PHE A 107 -4.07 3.26 -9.96
N ALA A 108 -4.33 4.26 -9.11
CA ALA A 108 -5.54 4.32 -8.28
C ALA A 108 -6.85 4.31 -9.09
N ALA A 109 -6.83 4.82 -10.32
CA ALA A 109 -8.01 4.92 -11.18
C ALA A 109 -8.40 3.57 -11.83
N LEU A 110 -7.52 2.57 -11.81
CA LEU A 110 -7.80 1.24 -12.33
C LEU A 110 -8.80 0.52 -11.42
N VAL A 111 -9.65 -0.33 -12.02
CA VAL A 111 -10.45 -1.30 -11.26
C VAL A 111 -9.54 -2.39 -10.66
N PRO A 112 -9.98 -3.14 -9.63
CA PRO A 112 -9.13 -4.11 -8.95
C PRO A 112 -8.46 -5.16 -9.86
N SER A 113 -9.17 -5.70 -10.86
CA SER A 113 -8.60 -6.66 -11.83
C SER A 113 -7.46 -6.03 -12.66
N ASP A 114 -7.69 -4.81 -13.15
CA ASP A 114 -6.70 -4.06 -13.93
C ASP A 114 -5.47 -3.67 -13.10
N ARG A 115 -5.63 -3.39 -11.80
CA ARG A 115 -4.49 -3.14 -10.88
C ARG A 115 -3.56 -4.35 -10.84
N LEU A 116 -4.10 -5.56 -10.72
CA LEU A 116 -3.30 -6.79 -10.74
C LEU A 116 -2.61 -7.00 -12.09
N ALA A 117 -3.29 -6.69 -13.19
CA ALA A 117 -2.70 -6.74 -14.53
C ALA A 117 -1.52 -5.75 -14.68
N ALA A 118 -1.67 -4.52 -14.18
CA ALA A 118 -0.59 -3.53 -14.16
C ALA A 118 0.61 -3.99 -13.32
N LEU A 119 0.38 -4.58 -12.14
CA LEU A 119 1.46 -5.16 -11.32
C LEU A 119 2.19 -6.29 -12.03
N ASN A 120 1.49 -7.09 -12.84
CA ASN A 120 2.11 -8.15 -13.63
C ASN A 120 3.05 -7.61 -14.71
N ILE A 121 2.72 -6.47 -15.34
CA ILE A 121 3.61 -5.79 -16.31
C ILE A 121 4.93 -5.40 -15.63
N LEU A 122 4.88 -4.83 -14.42
CA LEU A 122 6.08 -4.49 -13.65
C LEU A 122 6.90 -5.75 -13.29
N LYS A 123 6.22 -6.80 -12.84
CA LYS A 123 6.88 -8.06 -12.46
C LYS A 123 7.59 -8.74 -13.64
N GLN A 124 7.00 -8.65 -14.83
CA GLN A 124 7.56 -9.19 -16.06
C GLN A 124 8.63 -8.30 -16.70
N GLN A 125 8.94 -7.13 -16.11
CA GLN A 125 9.95 -6.17 -16.57
C GLN A 125 9.70 -5.69 -18.00
N GLU A 126 8.43 -5.63 -18.40
CA GLU A 126 8.08 -5.16 -19.73
C GLU A 126 8.11 -3.63 -19.82
N ILE A 127 8.49 -2.96 -18.73
CA ILE A 127 8.80 -1.54 -18.66
C ILE A 127 10.16 -1.38 -17.99
N ALA A 128 11.06 -0.65 -18.63
CA ALA A 128 12.27 -0.18 -17.98
C ALA A 128 11.92 1.07 -17.14
N SER A 129 11.94 0.95 -15.81
CA SER A 129 11.87 2.10 -14.90
C SER A 129 13.30 2.62 -14.67
N TYR A 130 13.60 3.75 -15.29
CA TYR A 130 14.97 4.27 -15.31
C TYR A 130 15.39 5.00 -14.02
N ASN A 131 14.57 5.05 -12.96
CA ASN A 131 14.71 6.10 -11.94
C ASN A 131 14.46 5.70 -10.47
N SER A 132 14.55 4.43 -10.06
CA SER A 132 14.59 4.14 -8.62
C SER A 132 16.03 4.18 -8.10
N PRO A 133 16.38 5.14 -7.22
CA PRO A 133 17.75 5.28 -6.70
C PRO A 133 18.16 4.15 -5.75
N MET A 134 17.22 3.29 -5.34
CA MET A 134 17.44 2.27 -4.31
C MET A 134 17.05 0.85 -4.75
N PHE A 135 16.14 0.70 -5.71
CA PHE A 135 15.68 -0.60 -6.18
C PHE A 135 15.89 -0.76 -7.67
N THR A 136 16.33 -1.94 -8.09
CA THR A 136 16.11 -2.33 -9.49
C THR A 136 14.63 -2.65 -9.63
N ASP A 137 14.00 -2.20 -10.72
CA ASP A 137 12.55 -2.38 -10.98
C ASP A 137 12.07 -3.83 -10.78
N LYS A 138 12.99 -4.77 -11.01
CA LYS A 138 12.85 -6.21 -10.82
C LYS A 138 12.27 -6.63 -9.46
N TYR A 139 12.53 -5.88 -8.39
CA TYR A 139 12.11 -6.28 -7.04
C TYR A 139 11.11 -5.32 -6.40
N VAL A 140 10.70 -4.26 -7.09
CA VAL A 140 9.78 -3.26 -6.53
C VAL A 140 8.45 -3.92 -6.15
N VAL A 141 7.86 -4.70 -7.05
CA VAL A 141 6.59 -5.41 -6.76
C VAL A 141 6.76 -6.38 -5.60
N ASP A 142 7.79 -7.23 -5.62
CA ASP A 142 8.01 -8.23 -4.57
C ASP A 142 8.28 -7.59 -3.20
N MET A 143 9.00 -6.45 -3.17
CA MET A 143 9.24 -5.70 -1.95
C MET A 143 7.92 -5.13 -1.40
N LEU A 144 7.14 -4.44 -2.24
CA LEU A 144 5.89 -3.83 -1.83
C LEU A 144 4.89 -4.90 -1.36
N LEU A 145 4.80 -6.03 -2.06
CA LEU A 145 3.99 -7.18 -1.63
C LEU A 145 4.40 -7.66 -0.24
N LYS A 146 5.70 -7.87 0.01
CA LYS A 146 6.20 -8.30 1.32
C LYS A 146 5.91 -7.27 2.41
N MET A 147 6.13 -5.98 2.14
CA MET A 147 5.81 -4.91 3.09
C MET A 147 4.32 -4.83 3.40
N THR A 148 3.45 -4.99 2.40
CA THR A 148 2.00 -5.06 2.63
C THR A 148 1.62 -6.25 3.50
N MET A 149 2.18 -7.44 3.24
CA MET A 149 1.93 -8.61 4.07
C MET A 149 2.46 -8.42 5.50
N MET A 150 3.63 -7.80 5.67
CA MET A 150 4.18 -7.46 7.00
C MET A 150 3.27 -6.48 7.74
N GLY A 151 2.80 -5.42 7.08
CA GLY A 151 1.88 -4.46 7.70
C GLY A 151 0.56 -5.11 8.12
N TYR A 152 -0.02 -5.95 7.28
CA TYR A 152 -1.31 -6.58 7.53
C TYR A 152 -1.28 -7.63 8.66
N TYR A 153 -0.23 -8.45 8.70
CA TYR A 153 -0.12 -9.55 9.67
C TYR A 153 0.75 -9.22 10.89
N SER A 154 1.16 -7.97 11.08
CA SER A 154 1.90 -7.53 12.27
C SER A 154 1.01 -6.87 13.33
N GLU A 155 1.64 -6.44 14.41
CA GLU A 155 1.09 -5.60 15.47
C GLU A 155 0.62 -4.22 14.97
N TRP A 156 0.97 -3.81 13.74
CA TRP A 156 0.72 -2.47 13.20
C TRP A 156 -0.66 -1.92 13.53
N PHE A 157 -1.70 -2.65 13.14
CA PHE A 157 -3.08 -2.24 13.39
C PHE A 157 -3.40 -2.22 14.89
N GLY A 158 -2.86 -3.17 15.64
CA GLY A 158 -3.07 -3.32 17.09
C GLY A 158 -2.48 -2.20 17.94
N TYR A 159 -1.52 -1.42 17.42
CA TYR A 159 -1.04 -0.21 18.09
C TYR A 159 -2.07 0.93 18.14
N GLY A 160 -3.16 0.80 17.37
CA GLY A 160 -4.29 1.71 17.43
C GLY A 160 -3.89 3.16 17.30
N SER A 161 -4.22 3.98 18.30
CA SER A 161 -3.95 5.41 18.27
C SER A 161 -2.46 5.78 18.29
N THR A 162 -1.60 4.90 18.81
CA THR A 162 -0.16 5.14 18.98
C THR A 162 0.70 4.62 17.81
N ARG A 163 0.10 4.04 16.76
CA ARG A 163 0.84 3.37 15.68
C ARG A 163 1.83 4.27 14.92
N LEU A 164 1.58 5.58 14.89
CA LEU A 164 2.43 6.59 14.26
C LEU A 164 3.47 7.20 15.21
N ASP A 165 3.41 6.86 16.51
CA ASP A 165 4.42 7.32 17.47
C ASP A 165 5.77 6.62 17.23
N GLU A 166 6.81 7.15 17.88
CA GLU A 166 8.13 6.52 17.91
C GLU A 166 8.04 5.08 18.44
N PRO A 167 8.90 4.15 17.98
CA PRO A 167 8.78 2.72 18.31
C PRO A 167 8.69 2.41 19.81
N ASN A 168 9.33 3.21 20.67
CA ASN A 168 9.33 3.05 22.13
C ASN A 168 8.12 3.67 22.84
N GLN A 169 7.25 4.38 22.11
CA GLN A 169 6.04 5.02 22.61
C GLN A 169 4.76 4.28 22.22
N ARG A 170 4.86 3.31 21.31
CA ARG A 170 3.73 2.52 20.84
C ARG A 170 3.19 1.62 21.95
N VAL A 171 1.87 1.59 22.08
CA VAL A 171 1.15 0.75 23.04
C VAL A 171 0.24 -0.18 22.26
N PHE A 172 0.27 -1.47 22.59
CA PHE A 172 -0.63 -2.45 21.99
C PHE A 172 -2.02 -2.32 22.61
N GLU A 173 -2.95 -1.70 21.89
CA GLU A 173 -4.28 -1.32 22.36
C GLU A 173 -5.32 -2.43 22.14
N PHE A 174 -5.22 -3.17 21.02
CA PHE A 174 -6.16 -4.22 20.68
C PHE A 174 -5.56 -5.26 19.72
N MET A 175 -6.28 -6.37 19.53
CA MET A 175 -5.85 -7.47 18.67
C MET A 175 -5.94 -7.08 17.18
N PRO A 176 -4.86 -7.20 16.38
CA PRO A 176 -4.87 -6.95 14.95
C PRO A 176 -5.94 -7.77 14.20
N ILE A 177 -6.55 -7.19 13.15
CA ILE A 177 -7.55 -7.88 12.32
C ILE A 177 -6.96 -9.17 11.73
N GLY A 178 -5.77 -9.09 11.14
CA GLY A 178 -5.10 -10.25 10.54
C GLY A 178 -4.87 -11.38 11.55
N TRP A 179 -4.56 -11.05 12.81
CA TRP A 179 -4.36 -12.05 13.86
C TRP A 179 -5.67 -12.75 14.21
N GLN A 180 -6.77 -12.00 14.32
CA GLN A 180 -8.10 -12.56 14.57
C GLN A 180 -8.55 -13.48 13.43
N GLN A 181 -8.32 -13.07 12.18
CA GLN A 181 -8.68 -13.85 10.98
C GLN A 181 -8.00 -15.22 10.93
N VAL A 182 -6.74 -15.30 11.37
CA VAL A 182 -5.98 -16.56 11.38
C VAL A 182 -5.91 -17.25 12.75
N SER A 183 -6.65 -16.73 13.75
CA SER A 183 -6.60 -17.21 15.13
C SER A 183 -5.19 -17.25 15.73
N TYR A 184 -4.32 -16.31 15.33
CA TYR A 184 -2.98 -16.17 15.89
C TYR A 184 -3.08 -15.56 17.30
N PRO A 185 -2.53 -16.20 18.35
CA PRO A 185 -2.67 -15.73 19.72
C PRO A 185 -1.84 -14.48 20.04
N GLY A 186 -0.97 -14.06 19.12
CA GLY A 186 0.07 -13.06 19.38
C GLY A 186 1.36 -13.70 19.90
N PRO A 187 2.42 -12.89 20.08
CA PRO A 187 3.65 -13.35 20.69
C PRO A 187 3.42 -13.75 22.15
N ASP A 188 4.04 -14.85 22.59
CA ASP A 188 3.99 -15.31 23.97
C ASP A 188 4.47 -14.20 24.92
N ARG A 189 3.71 -13.98 26.00
CA ARG A 189 4.08 -13.07 27.08
C ARG A 189 4.82 -13.87 28.14
N ASP A 190 6.13 -14.01 27.98
CA ASP A 190 7.03 -14.46 29.06
C ASP A 190 7.26 -13.32 30.09
#